data_AF-A0A378R2K1-F1
#
_entry.id   AF-A0A378R2K1-F1
#
_cell.length_a   1.000
_cell.length_b   1.000
_cell.length_c   1.000
_cell.angle_alpha   90.00
_cell.angle_beta   90.00
_cell.angle_gamma   90.00
#
_symmetry.space_group_name_H-M   'P 1'
#
loop_
_entity.id
_entity.type
_entity.pdbx_description
1 polymer ?
#
loop_
_entity_poly.entity_id
_entity_poly.type
_entity_poly.pdbx_seq_one_letter_code
_entity_poly.pdbx_strand_id
1 'polypeptide(L)' 'MIGLDTNILARYYVETTDNDIKTKKQRELSKYIIENSPNLFVSNTVIIEFEWTLRAVCKYDLQTIIIIY' A
#
# COMPACT_ATOMS: atom_id res chain seq x y z
N MET A 1 2.18 14.31 -11.97
CA MET A 1 2.86 13.10 -11.52
C MET A 1 2.85 13.11 -10.01
N ILE A 2 2.20 12.13 -9.39
CA ILE A 2 2.09 12.00 -7.93
C ILE A 2 3.08 10.93 -7.48
N GLY A 3 3.97 11.27 -6.54
CA GLY A 3 4.82 10.29 -5.87
C GLY A 3 4.02 9.56 -4.80
N LEU A 4 4.02 8.23 -4.83
CA LEU A 4 3.40 7.40 -3.81
C LEU A 4 4.38 7.10 -2.69
N ASP A 5 3.86 7.13 -1.48
CA ASP A 5 4.55 6.71 -0.26
C ASP A 5 4.14 5.29 0.14
N THR A 6 4.97 4.63 0.94
CA THR A 6 4.72 3.29 1.50
C THR A 6 3.37 3.20 2.20
N ASN A 7 2.92 4.25 2.89
CA ASN A 7 1.64 4.25 3.59
C ASN A 7 0.44 4.19 2.64
N ILE A 8 0.51 4.82 1.47
CA ILE A 8 -0.57 4.77 0.48
C ILE A 8 -0.66 3.35 -0.10
N LEU A 9 0.48 2.73 -0.41
CA LEU A 9 0.54 1.34 -0.88
C LEU A 9 0.01 0.37 0.19
N ALA A 10 0.41 0.53 1.45
CA ALA A 10 -0.06 -0.31 2.55
C ALA A 10 -1.57 -0.20 2.76
N ARG A 11 -2.13 1.01 2.69
CA ARG A 11 -3.59 1.22 2.82
C ARG A 11 -4.38 0.68 1.63
N TYR A 12 -3.76 0.58 0.46
CA TYR A 12 -4.39 0.03 -0.73
C TYR A 12 -4.35 -1.51 -0.76
N TYR A 13 -3.17 -2.11 -0.60
CA TYR A 13 -2.94 -3.54 -0.84
C TYR A 13 -3.17 -4.44 0.38
N VAL A 14 -2.91 -3.96 1.59
CA VAL A 14 -2.96 -4.81 2.79
C VAL A 14 -4.38 -4.82 3.32
N GLU A 15 -4.99 -5.98 3.50
CA GLU A 15 -6.25 -6.09 4.23
C GLU A 15 -6.04 -5.82 5.73
N THR A 16 -6.78 -4.86 6.27
CA THR A 16 -6.73 -4.52 7.69
C THR A 16 -7.96 -5.07 8.38
N THR A 17 -7.78 -5.88 9.41
CA THR A 17 -8.86 -6.30 10.32
C THR A 17 -9.34 -5.14 11.20
N ASP A 18 -8.54 -4.09 11.32
CA ASP A 18 -8.91 -2.89 12.07
C ASP A 18 -9.97 -2.09 11.31
N ASN A 19 -11.06 -1.81 12.02
CA ASN A 19 -12.30 -1.28 11.47
C ASN A 19 -12.55 0.18 11.88
N ASP A 20 -11.53 0.85 12.44
CA ASP A 20 -11.65 2.24 12.83
C ASP A 20 -11.94 3.16 11.63
N ILE A 21 -12.68 4.23 11.90
CA ILE A 21 -13.19 5.16 10.88
C ILE A 21 -12.04 5.82 10.11
N LYS A 22 -10.89 6.08 10.77
CA LYS A 22 -9.75 6.74 10.11
C LYS A 22 -9.08 5.79 9.13
N THR A 23 -8.84 4.54 9.53
CA THR A 23 -8.25 3.53 8.64
C THR A 23 -9.15 3.28 7.43
N LYS A 24 -10.46 3.12 7.63
CA LYS A 24 -11.41 3.00 6.51
C LYS A 24 -11.32 4.17 5.53
N LYS A 25 -11.35 5.41 6.05
CA LYS A 25 -11.24 6.60 5.21
C LYS A 25 -9.91 6.65 4.45
N GLN A 26 -8.81 6.27 5.10
CA GLN A 26 -7.50 6.22 4.46
C GLN A 26 -7.44 5.17 3.34
N ARG A 27 -8.07 4.01 3.51
CA ARG A 27 -8.18 3.00 2.45
C ARG A 27 -8.94 3.52 1.24
N GLU A 28 -10.13 4.09 1.46
CA GLU A 28 -10.95 4.65 0.38
C GLU A 28 -10.22 5.77 -0.38
N LEU A 29 -9.52 6.65 0.34
CA LEU A 29 -8.71 7.70 -0.29
C LEU A 29 -7.53 7.14 -1.07
N SER A 30 -6.84 6.14 -0.53
CA SER A 30 -5.71 5.49 -1.21
C SER A 30 -6.18 4.80 -2.49
N LYS A 31 -7.34 4.14 -2.44
CA LYS A 31 -8.01 3.53 -3.59
C LYS A 31 -8.38 4.58 -4.64
N TYR A 32 -9.03 5.66 -4.22
CA TYR A 32 -9.37 6.76 -5.12
C TYR A 32 -8.13 7.33 -5.82
N ILE A 33 -7.06 7.62 -5.07
CA ILE A 33 -5.81 8.16 -5.63
C ILE A 33 -5.22 7.19 -6.66
N ILE A 34 -5.08 5.90 -6.32
CA ILE A 34 -4.43 4.93 -7.19
C ILE A 34 -5.27 4.67 -8.46
N GLU A 35 -6.59 4.55 -8.34
CA GLU A 35 -7.46 4.21 -9.47
C GLU A 35 -7.80 5.41 -10.37
N ASN A 36 -7.75 6.65 -9.87
CA ASN A 36 -8.19 7.83 -10.62
C ASN A 36 -7.06 8.80 -11.02
N SER A 37 -5.82 8.55 -10.57
CA SER A 37 -4.70 9.42 -10.94
C SER A 37 -4.06 8.96 -12.26
N PRO A 38 -3.97 9.83 -13.27
CA PRO A 38 -3.47 9.44 -14.59
C PRO A 38 -1.95 9.22 -14.65
N ASN A 39 -1.20 9.63 -13.63
CA ASN A 39 0.26 9.51 -13.62
C ASN A 39 0.79 9.39 -12.18
N LEU A 40 1.15 8.16 -11.83
CA LEU A 40 1.70 7.74 -10.54
C LEU A 40 3.16 7.35 -10.68
N PHE A 41 3.96 7.72 -9.69
CA PHE A 41 5.37 7.38 -9.59
C PHE A 41 5.63 6.69 -8.25
N VAL A 42 6.38 5.59 -8.28
CA VAL A 42 6.86 4.88 -7.08
C VAL A 42 8.37 4.81 -7.16
N SER A 43 9.07 5.27 -6.13
CA SER A 43 10.53 5.16 -6.07
C SER A 43 10.96 3.73 -5.68
N ASN A 44 12.16 3.33 -6.10
CA ASN A 44 12.73 2.04 -5.69
C ASN A 44 12.84 1.90 -4.16
N THR A 45 13.11 3.01 -3.45
CA THR A 45 13.19 3.00 -1.98
C THR A 45 11.83 2.71 -1.33
N VAL A 46 10.74 3.25 -1.89
CA VAL A 46 9.37 2.96 -1.43
C VAL A 46 9.00 1.50 -1.69
N ILE A 47 9.41 0.92 -2.82
CA ILE A 47 9.18 -0.52 -3.09
C ILE A 47 9.88 -1.39 -2.03
N ILE A 48 11.13 -1.08 -1.68
CA ILE A 48 11.91 -1.83 -0.68
C ILE A 48 11.29 -1.67 0.72
N GLU A 49 10.93 -0.45 1.12
CA GLU A 49 10.29 -0.21 2.41
C GLU A 49 8.91 -0.89 2.50
N PHE A 50 8.16 -0.89 1.40
CA PHE A 50 6.89 -1.58 1.33
C PHE A 50 7.05 -3.09 1.47
N GLU A 51 8.06 -3.67 0.82
CA GLU A 51 8.42 -5.08 0.99
C GLU A 51 8.69 -5.43 2.46
N TRP A 52 9.54 -4.61 3.11
CA TRP A 52 9.87 -4.79 4.52
C TRP A 52 8.63 -4.66 5.41
N THR A 53 7.72 -3.75 5.08
CA THR A 53 6.44 -3.59 5.78
C THR A 53 5.59 -4.86 5.66
N LEU A 54 5.44 -5.41 4.45
CA LEU A 54 4.67 -6.62 4.21
C LEU A 54 5.22 -7.83 4.98
N ARG A 55 6.54 -8.00 5.04
CA ARG A 55 7.18 -9.09 5.78
C ARG A 55 7.16 -8.87 7.29
N ALA A 56 7.65 -7.71 7.75
CA ALA A 56 7.94 -7.48 9.16
C ALA A 56 6.68 -7.13 9.96
N VAL A 57 5.76 -6.36 9.37
CA VAL A 57 4.55 -5.88 10.04
C VAL A 57 3.36 -6.77 9.69
N CYS A 58 3.10 -7.00 8.40
CA CYS A 58 1.94 -7.77 7.95
C CYS A 58 2.13 -9.29 7.99
N LYS A 59 3.38 -9.77 8.19
CA LYS A 59 3.74 -11.20 8.28
C LYS A 59 3.37 -12.01 7.04
N TYR A 60 3.32 -11.39 5.86
CA TYR A 60 3.10 -12.10 4.61
C TYR A 60 4.34 -12.90 4.22
N ASP A 61 4.11 -14.08 3.65
CA ASP A 61 5.19 -14.88 3.07
C ASP A 61 5.62 -14.34 1.70
N LEU A 62 6.74 -14.86 1.21
CA LEU A 62 7.31 -14.44 -0.07
C LEU A 62 6.34 -14.70 -1.25
N GLN A 63 5.58 -15.79 -1.23
CA GLN A 63 4.68 -16.14 -2.32
C GLN A 63 3.52 -15.14 -2.42
N THR A 64 2.97 -14.74 -1.28
CA THR A 64 1.93 -13.73 -1.16
C THR A 64 2.43 -12.36 -1.65
N ILE A 65 3.65 -11.98 -1.28
CA ILE A 65 4.25 -10.70 -1.68
C ILE A 65 4.47 -10.64 -3.20
N ILE A 66 4.92 -11.73 -3.83
CA ILE A 66 5.14 -11.77 -5.29
C ILE A 66 3.83 -11.53 -6.07
N ILE A 67 2.67 -11.90 -5.51
CA ILE A 67 1.36 -11.68 -6.15
C ILE A 67 0.92 -10.20 -6.05
N ILE A 68 1.44 -9.45 -5.07
CA ILE A 68 1.11 -8.03 -4.86
C ILE A 68 1.86 -7.12 -5.87
N TYR A 69 3.06 -7.53 -6.30
CA TYR A 69 3.87 -6.84 -7.31
C TYR A 69 3.40 -7.14 -8.74
#